data_AF-A0A9E5K7Z9-F1
#
_entry.id   AF-A0A9E5K7Z9-F1
#
_cell.length_a   1.000
_cell.length_b   1.000
_cell.length_c   1.000
_cell.angle_alpha   90.00
_cell.angle_beta   90.00
_cell.angle_gamma   90.00
#
_symmetry.space_group_name_H-M   'P 1'
#
loop_
_entity.id
_entity.type
_entity.pdbx_description
1 polymer ?
#
loop_
_entity_poly.entity_id
_entity_poly.type
_entity_poly.pdbx_seq_one_letter_code
_entity_poly.pdbx_strand_id
1 'polypeptide(L)'
;MQVKLLSLFFLAGILQAGPIPREVEEVVPKNIDIHSAEYVFARREILELIEACGPGVFQGVSNRKEKNRCSFEVALDADFFLPPWMKTGLLPEEDWAYQDGVVWVQPKPVEVPENFDLRDLMFNGVPEIKKQNCGDCWAWSTHHGLEISRAVHDQEVHDHSIQTVLSCSDKGSCNGGYMSAVGFLAHGLPYEEQFPYSGNNARCKYSEAEIEEGWDGKIISAPYIGSSKDFSRSKQTKDGIYRATDLKEMTQAMVEWKAPLVVTVAAYNLSGPGVYDECSAVNSGGNHMVAIVGWELWQEKLVAHVWNSWGKKHGQDGVSRILWDCGKGRLNRGLGVSARVVQYKAQCQTPYPAQKAKHVLTGEDNGVEIGLNLEKGTQCSWLPKEGLEDPESCQTTASPNDTTEYHLTAKNECGTASSMTLVEVKPPRGHSKTGWIKTPFGKVKQRN
;
A
#
# COMPACT_ATOMS: atom_id res chain seq x y z
N MET A 1 -16.73 23.10 17.82
CA MET A 1 -17.54 22.82 16.62
C MET A 1 -17.88 21.33 16.67
N GLN A 2 -19.17 21.00 16.82
CA GLN A 2 -19.63 19.63 17.13
C GLN A 2 -19.18 18.63 16.05
N VAL A 3 -18.45 17.60 16.49
CA VAL A 3 -18.11 16.42 15.72
C VAL A 3 -19.41 15.68 15.42
N LYS A 4 -19.92 15.79 14.20
CA LYS A 4 -20.94 14.88 13.71
C LYS A 4 -20.27 13.52 13.56
N LEU A 5 -20.52 12.64 14.54
CA LEU A 5 -20.47 11.20 14.36
C LEU A 5 -21.39 10.87 13.17
N LEU A 6 -20.85 10.80 11.96
CA LEU A 6 -21.51 10.06 10.89
C LEU A 6 -21.27 8.58 11.22
N SER A 7 -22.18 8.05 12.02
CA SER A 7 -22.48 6.62 12.02
C SER A 7 -22.81 6.24 10.58
N LEU A 8 -21.83 5.73 9.83
CA LEU A 8 -22.10 5.00 8.60
C LEU A 8 -22.85 3.72 9.00
N PHE A 9 -24.16 3.87 9.18
CA PHE A 9 -25.09 2.77 8.98
C PHE A 9 -24.99 2.39 7.51
N PHE A 10 -24.08 1.47 7.19
CA PHE A 10 -24.23 0.61 6.03
C PHE A 10 -25.48 -0.24 6.28
N LEU A 11 -26.66 0.30 5.95
CA LEU A 11 -27.81 -0.50 5.56
C LEU A 11 -27.47 -1.12 4.19
N ALA A 12 -26.54 -2.08 4.20
CA ALA A 12 -26.48 -3.06 3.15
C ALA A 12 -27.80 -3.84 3.24
N GLY A 13 -28.54 -3.90 2.13
CA GLY A 13 -29.80 -4.64 2.06
C GLY A 13 -29.59 -6.05 2.62
N ILE A 14 -30.37 -6.39 3.64
CA ILE A 14 -30.45 -7.74 4.18
C ILE A 14 -31.17 -8.58 3.11
N LEU A 15 -30.44 -8.97 2.07
CA LEU A 15 -30.65 -10.30 1.52
C LEU A 15 -30.27 -11.23 2.67
N GLN A 16 -31.24 -11.95 3.21
CA GLN A 16 -30.99 -13.01 4.19
C GLN A 16 -30.05 -14.03 3.54
N ALA A 17 -28.75 -13.84 3.72
CA ALA A 17 -27.76 -14.85 3.42
C ALA A 17 -28.18 -16.09 4.21
N GLY A 18 -28.27 -17.23 3.51
CA GLY A 18 -28.84 -18.48 4.00
C GLY A 18 -28.24 -18.95 5.33
N PRO A 19 -28.84 -19.97 5.96
CA PRO A 19 -28.30 -20.52 7.20
C PRO A 19 -26.87 -21.05 6.99
N ILE A 20 -26.01 -20.93 8.01
CA ILE A 20 -24.70 -21.59 8.00
C ILE A 20 -24.98 -23.11 7.99
N PRO A 21 -24.38 -23.89 7.08
CA PRO A 21 -24.53 -25.34 7.07
C PRO A 21 -24.10 -25.95 8.42
N ARG A 22 -24.86 -26.93 8.91
CA ARG A 22 -24.61 -27.58 10.20
C ARG A 22 -23.17 -28.10 10.34
N GLU A 23 -22.61 -28.65 9.27
CA GLU A 23 -21.24 -29.15 9.22
C GLU A 23 -20.17 -28.06 9.46
N VAL A 24 -20.48 -26.79 9.15
CA VAL A 24 -19.64 -25.63 9.47
C VAL A 24 -19.93 -25.12 10.88
N GLU A 25 -21.19 -25.10 11.32
CA GLU A 25 -21.54 -24.73 12.70
C GLU A 25 -20.87 -25.66 13.73
N GLU A 26 -20.72 -26.95 13.42
CA GLU A 26 -20.07 -27.94 14.29
C GLU A 26 -18.58 -27.68 14.55
N VAL A 27 -17.91 -26.91 13.69
CA VAL A 27 -16.49 -26.53 13.85
C VAL A 27 -16.31 -25.11 14.43
N VAL A 28 -17.39 -24.35 14.61
CA VAL A 28 -17.35 -23.07 15.34
C VAL A 28 -17.01 -23.36 16.82
N PRO A 29 -16.09 -22.62 17.46
CA PRO A 29 -15.77 -22.81 18.87
C PRO A 29 -17.02 -22.67 19.75
N LYS A 30 -17.18 -23.57 20.73
CA LYS A 30 -18.40 -23.66 21.56
C LYS A 30 -18.72 -22.39 22.35
N ASN A 31 -17.73 -21.54 22.60
CA ASN A 31 -17.89 -20.26 23.31
C ASN A 31 -18.33 -19.10 22.39
N ILE A 32 -18.48 -19.35 21.08
CA ILE A 32 -18.89 -18.36 20.08
C ILE A 32 -20.34 -18.61 19.69
N ASP A 33 -21.20 -17.62 19.92
CA ASP A 33 -22.55 -17.61 19.37
C ASP A 33 -22.55 -16.88 18.02
N ILE A 34 -22.35 -17.63 16.94
CA ILE A 34 -22.24 -17.09 15.57
C ILE A 34 -23.50 -16.35 15.08
N HIS A 35 -24.63 -16.51 15.77
CA HIS A 35 -25.89 -15.84 15.43
C HIS A 35 -26.09 -14.53 16.21
N SER A 36 -25.23 -14.23 17.18
CA SER A 36 -25.27 -12.97 17.92
C SER A 36 -24.75 -11.79 17.08
N ALA A 37 -25.14 -10.57 17.47
CA ALA A 37 -24.73 -9.34 16.78
C ALA A 37 -23.20 -9.10 16.82
N GLU A 38 -22.51 -9.67 17.82
CA GLU A 38 -21.06 -9.56 17.99
C GLU A 38 -20.30 -10.17 16.79
N TYR A 39 -20.77 -11.31 16.28
CA TYR A 39 -20.09 -12.06 15.22
C TYR A 39 -20.69 -11.85 13.83
N VAL A 40 -21.45 -10.78 13.62
CA VAL A 40 -22.12 -10.50 12.32
C VAL A 40 -21.13 -10.45 11.15
N PHE A 41 -19.93 -9.91 11.36
CA PHE A 41 -18.88 -9.85 10.34
C PHE A 41 -18.29 -11.23 10.04
N ALA A 42 -18.00 -12.01 11.08
CA ALA A 42 -17.51 -13.38 10.92
C ALA A 42 -18.55 -14.27 10.23
N ARG A 43 -19.83 -14.15 10.61
CA ARG A 43 -20.95 -14.83 9.95
C ARG A 43 -21.04 -14.48 8.47
N ARG A 44 -20.92 -13.20 8.12
CA ARG A 44 -20.92 -12.75 6.72
C ARG A 44 -19.76 -13.36 5.94
N GLU A 45 -18.55 -13.29 6.50
CA GLU A 45 -17.36 -13.86 5.87
C GLU A 45 -17.46 -15.38 5.70
N ILE A 46 -18.03 -16.10 6.67
CA ILE A 46 -18.30 -17.54 6.56
C ILE A 46 -19.19 -17.82 5.35
N LEU A 47 -20.28 -17.07 5.18
CA LEU A 47 -21.22 -17.28 4.09
C LEU A 47 -20.62 -16.93 2.73
N GLU A 48 -19.82 -15.86 2.64
CA GLU A 48 -19.07 -15.50 1.43
C GLU A 48 -18.07 -16.60 1.03
N LEU A 49 -17.36 -17.19 2.00
CA LEU A 49 -16.44 -18.31 1.76
C LEU A 49 -17.18 -19.59 1.35
N ILE A 50 -18.37 -19.87 1.88
CA ILE A 50 -19.20 -21.00 1.45
C ILE A 50 -19.69 -20.81 0.02
N GLU A 51 -20.10 -19.59 -0.32
CA GLU A 51 -20.55 -19.27 -1.67
C GLU A 51 -19.41 -19.44 -2.69
N ALA A 52 -18.22 -18.94 -2.37
CA ALA A 52 -17.04 -19.07 -3.24
C ALA A 52 -16.50 -20.51 -3.27
N CYS A 53 -16.08 -21.02 -2.12
CA CYS A 53 -15.30 -22.25 -1.99
C CYS A 53 -16.15 -23.49 -1.64
N GLY A 54 -17.35 -23.32 -1.10
CA GLY A 54 -18.11 -24.41 -0.48
C GLY A 54 -17.69 -24.65 0.98
N PRO A 55 -18.49 -25.42 1.74
CA PRO A 55 -18.28 -25.59 3.18
C PRO A 55 -16.97 -26.33 3.53
N GLY A 56 -16.39 -27.06 2.57
CA GLY A 56 -15.13 -27.79 2.77
C GLY A 56 -13.89 -26.89 2.93
N VAL A 57 -14.02 -25.58 2.74
CA VAL A 57 -12.94 -24.61 2.97
C VAL A 57 -12.56 -24.50 4.45
N PHE A 58 -13.49 -24.79 5.38
CA PHE A 58 -13.21 -24.67 6.80
C PHE A 58 -12.54 -25.93 7.35
N GLN A 59 -11.46 -25.73 8.10
CA GLN A 59 -10.75 -26.80 8.77
C GLN A 59 -11.67 -27.57 9.73
N GLY A 60 -11.65 -28.90 9.64
CA GLY A 60 -12.45 -29.77 10.50
C GLY A 60 -13.80 -30.19 9.93
N VAL A 61 -14.27 -29.58 8.84
CA VAL A 61 -15.52 -30.00 8.16
C VAL A 61 -15.32 -31.36 7.49
N SER A 62 -16.14 -32.35 7.84
CA SER A 62 -16.05 -33.72 7.30
C SER A 62 -16.35 -33.77 5.79
N ASN A 63 -15.64 -34.63 5.04
CA ASN A 63 -15.63 -34.73 3.56
C ASN A 63 -14.95 -33.56 2.82
N ARG A 64 -13.77 -33.15 3.32
CA ARG A 64 -12.94 -32.02 2.85
C ARG A 64 -12.77 -31.85 1.33
N LYS A 65 -12.59 -32.93 0.56
CA LYS A 65 -12.07 -32.83 -0.81
C LYS A 65 -13.11 -32.62 -1.91
N GLU A 66 -14.33 -33.12 -1.75
CA GLU A 66 -15.36 -33.01 -2.81
C GLU A 66 -16.17 -31.70 -2.72
N LYS A 67 -16.06 -30.99 -1.59
CA LYS A 67 -16.86 -29.79 -1.29
C LYS A 67 -16.03 -28.50 -1.15
N ASN A 68 -14.70 -28.55 -1.28
CA ASN A 68 -13.86 -27.36 -1.35
C ASN A 68 -13.43 -27.12 -2.80
N ARG A 69 -13.86 -26.00 -3.38
CA ARG A 69 -13.51 -25.54 -4.73
C ARG A 69 -12.23 -24.71 -4.76
N CYS A 70 -11.76 -24.25 -3.60
CA CYS A 70 -10.60 -23.39 -3.48
C CYS A 70 -9.34 -24.19 -3.15
N SER A 71 -8.17 -23.63 -3.46
CA SER A 71 -6.87 -24.26 -3.20
C SER A 71 -6.35 -24.02 -1.78
N PHE A 72 -7.20 -23.52 -0.88
CA PHE A 72 -6.85 -23.17 0.49
C PHE A 72 -7.89 -23.60 1.51
N GLU A 73 -7.50 -23.55 2.79
CA GLU A 73 -8.37 -23.80 3.94
C GLU A 73 -8.36 -22.58 4.88
N VAL A 74 -9.39 -22.48 5.73
CA VAL A 74 -9.54 -21.44 6.75
C VAL A 74 -9.85 -22.09 8.10
N ALA A 75 -9.10 -21.73 9.12
CA ALA A 75 -9.41 -22.09 10.51
C ALA A 75 -10.44 -21.12 11.10
N LEU A 76 -11.50 -21.64 11.72
CA LEU A 76 -12.41 -20.85 12.55
C LEU A 76 -11.88 -20.75 13.98
N ASP A 77 -10.72 -20.11 14.13
CA ASP A 77 -10.07 -19.92 15.42
C ASP A 77 -10.40 -18.54 16.05
N ALA A 78 -9.81 -18.26 17.21
CA ALA A 78 -10.04 -17.00 17.90
C ALA A 78 -9.69 -15.77 17.05
N ASP A 79 -8.67 -15.86 16.18
CA ASP A 79 -8.22 -14.76 15.33
C ASP A 79 -9.23 -14.51 14.20
N PHE A 80 -9.84 -15.56 13.62
CA PHE A 80 -10.92 -15.42 12.65
C PHE A 80 -12.09 -14.58 13.20
N PHE A 81 -12.49 -14.83 14.44
CA PHE A 81 -13.62 -14.16 15.09
C PHE A 81 -13.29 -12.77 15.65
N LEU A 82 -12.03 -12.31 15.58
CA LEU A 82 -11.73 -10.93 15.94
C LEU A 82 -12.49 -9.96 15.01
N PRO A 83 -13.05 -8.87 15.54
CA PRO A 83 -13.68 -7.86 14.72
C PRO A 83 -12.71 -7.23 13.71
N PRO A 84 -13.22 -6.80 12.53
CA PRO A 84 -12.38 -6.29 11.45
C PRO A 84 -11.41 -5.18 11.87
N TRP A 85 -11.83 -4.24 12.72
CA TRP A 85 -11.00 -3.11 13.17
C TRP A 85 -9.80 -3.51 14.06
N MET A 86 -9.75 -4.75 14.56
CA MET A 86 -8.55 -5.27 15.25
C MET A 86 -7.61 -6.01 14.30
N LYS A 87 -8.11 -6.48 13.15
CA LYS A 87 -7.33 -7.18 12.12
C LYS A 87 -6.80 -6.24 11.04
N THR A 88 -7.56 -5.18 10.75
CA THR A 88 -7.31 -4.29 9.62
C THR A 88 -7.43 -2.84 10.09
N GLY A 89 -6.63 -1.97 9.49
CA GLY A 89 -6.55 -0.57 9.87
C GLY A 89 -5.97 0.33 8.78
N LEU A 90 -5.90 -0.14 7.53
CA LEU A 90 -5.55 0.78 6.45
C LEU A 90 -6.77 1.65 6.16
N LEU A 91 -6.58 2.96 6.33
CA LEU A 91 -7.57 3.96 5.96
C LEU A 91 -7.30 4.42 4.51
N PRO A 92 -8.36 4.70 3.73
CA PRO A 92 -8.19 5.26 2.40
C PRO A 92 -7.58 6.66 2.50
N GLU A 93 -6.52 6.91 1.72
CA GLU A 93 -6.02 8.27 1.49
C GLU A 93 -6.74 8.85 0.27
N GLU A 94 -7.53 9.91 0.49
CA GLU A 94 -8.14 10.65 -0.61
C GLU A 94 -7.06 11.40 -1.42
N ASP A 95 -7.19 11.36 -2.75
CA ASP A 95 -6.28 12.03 -3.68
C ASP A 95 -4.79 11.77 -3.36
N TRP A 96 -4.44 10.58 -2.88
CA TRP A 96 -3.09 10.24 -2.42
C TRP A 96 -2.02 10.47 -3.50
N ALA A 97 -2.36 10.24 -4.77
CA ALA A 97 -1.47 10.51 -5.90
C ALA A 97 -1.19 12.01 -6.10
N TYR A 98 -1.98 12.90 -5.48
CA TYR A 98 -1.84 14.36 -5.54
C TYR A 98 -1.47 14.94 -4.17
N GLN A 99 -0.74 14.19 -3.34
CA GLN A 99 -0.19 14.67 -2.08
C GLN A 99 1.26 15.11 -2.22
N ASP A 100 1.69 15.99 -1.33
CA ASP A 100 3.05 16.53 -1.34
C ASP A 100 4.10 15.41 -1.18
N GLY A 101 5.19 15.52 -1.95
CA GLY A 101 6.33 14.62 -1.85
C GLY A 101 6.11 13.24 -2.48
N VAL A 102 4.99 12.99 -3.16
CA VAL A 102 4.75 11.72 -3.84
C VAL A 102 5.65 11.58 -5.07
N VAL A 103 6.39 10.47 -5.10
CA VAL A 103 7.32 10.11 -6.16
C VAL A 103 6.99 8.70 -6.65
N TRP A 104 7.07 8.49 -7.95
CA TRP A 104 6.98 7.19 -8.60
C TRP A 104 8.31 6.82 -9.24
N VAL A 105 8.72 5.56 -9.10
CA VAL A 105 9.91 5.01 -9.75
C VAL A 105 9.54 3.96 -10.78
N GLN A 106 10.30 3.96 -11.87
CA GLN A 106 10.23 2.91 -12.88
C GLN A 106 11.45 2.00 -12.73
N PRO A 107 11.25 0.70 -12.48
CA PRO A 107 12.34 -0.25 -12.46
C PRO A 107 12.96 -0.39 -13.86
N LYS A 108 14.23 -0.77 -13.88
CA LYS A 108 14.90 -1.20 -15.11
C LYS A 108 14.21 -2.45 -15.64
N PRO A 109 14.17 -2.61 -16.98
CA PRO A 109 13.65 -3.83 -17.59
C PRO A 109 14.63 -4.98 -17.36
N VAL A 110 14.57 -5.60 -16.18
CA VAL A 110 15.33 -6.79 -15.82
C VAL A 110 14.52 -8.05 -16.13
N GLU A 111 15.24 -9.16 -16.34
CA GLU A 111 14.63 -10.47 -16.43
C GLU A 111 14.06 -10.86 -15.07
N VAL A 112 12.80 -11.30 -15.06
CA VAL A 112 12.09 -11.70 -13.85
C VAL A 112 12.12 -13.22 -13.79
N PRO A 113 12.73 -13.82 -12.75
CA PRO A 113 12.74 -15.28 -12.62
C PRO A 113 11.35 -15.82 -12.30
N GLU A 114 11.11 -17.09 -12.62
CA GLU A 114 9.85 -17.79 -12.32
C GLU A 114 9.57 -17.85 -10.82
N ASN A 115 10.63 -17.97 -10.01
CA ASN A 115 10.56 -18.00 -8.56
C ASN A 115 11.58 -17.02 -7.99
N PHE A 116 11.19 -16.28 -6.96
CA PHE A 116 12.04 -15.31 -6.27
C PHE A 116 11.59 -15.22 -4.83
N ASP A 117 12.52 -15.27 -3.90
CA ASP A 117 12.23 -15.05 -2.49
C ASP A 117 13.36 -14.27 -1.82
N LEU A 118 13.03 -13.14 -1.21
CA LEU A 118 14.00 -12.34 -0.47
C LEU A 118 14.58 -13.11 0.72
N ARG A 119 13.84 -14.08 1.27
CA ARG A 119 14.31 -14.91 2.38
C ARG A 119 15.53 -15.76 1.99
N ASP A 120 15.66 -16.12 0.71
CA ASP A 120 16.83 -16.85 0.21
C ASP A 120 18.11 -15.99 0.22
N LEU A 121 17.97 -14.68 0.40
CA LEU A 121 19.08 -13.73 0.51
C LEU A 121 19.46 -13.39 1.96
N MET A 122 18.78 -13.98 2.96
CA MET A 122 18.98 -13.72 4.38
C MET A 122 19.81 -14.82 5.04
N PHE A 123 21.14 -14.75 4.92
CA PHE A 123 22.07 -15.79 5.36
C PHE A 123 22.24 -15.86 6.89
N ASN A 124 21.99 -14.75 7.60
CA ASN A 124 22.11 -14.66 9.06
C ASN A 124 20.78 -14.81 9.82
N GLY A 125 19.73 -15.29 9.13
CA GLY A 125 18.42 -15.53 9.71
C GLY A 125 17.33 -14.64 9.13
N VAL A 126 16.09 -15.02 9.40
CA VAL A 126 14.89 -14.37 8.88
C VAL A 126 14.20 -13.65 10.06
N PRO A 127 13.76 -12.38 9.91
CA PRO A 127 13.00 -11.69 10.94
C PRO A 127 11.79 -12.49 11.42
N GLU A 128 11.48 -12.38 12.71
CA GLU A 128 10.34 -13.10 13.25
C GLU A 128 9.02 -12.54 12.73
N ILE A 129 8.08 -13.42 12.41
CA ILE A 129 6.70 -13.05 12.12
C ILE A 129 6.05 -12.47 13.37
N LYS A 130 5.50 -11.27 13.22
CA LYS A 130 4.91 -10.48 14.29
C LYS A 130 3.38 -10.62 14.32
N LYS A 131 2.78 -10.19 15.44
CA LYS A 131 1.33 -10.20 15.64
C LYS A 131 0.84 -8.85 16.16
N GLN A 132 -0.04 -8.22 15.39
CA GLN A 132 -0.73 -7.01 15.78
C GLN A 132 -1.79 -7.27 16.84
N ASN A 133 -2.07 -6.24 17.64
CA ASN A 133 -3.08 -6.25 18.69
C ASN A 133 -4.13 -5.13 18.52
N CYS A 134 -4.05 -4.34 17.44
CA CYS A 134 -5.04 -3.32 17.10
C CYS A 134 -5.08 -3.07 15.58
N GLY A 135 -5.80 -2.04 15.12
CA GLY A 135 -5.87 -1.63 13.70
C GLY A 135 -4.61 -0.91 13.21
N ASP A 136 -3.42 -1.49 13.42
CA ASP A 136 -2.11 -0.89 13.14
C ASP A 136 -1.32 -1.64 12.06
N CYS A 137 -1.99 -2.37 11.17
CA CYS A 137 -1.36 -3.05 10.03
C CYS A 137 -0.52 -2.12 9.14
N TRP A 138 -0.90 -0.84 9.06
CA TRP A 138 -0.17 0.20 8.34
C TRP A 138 1.21 0.47 9.00
N ALA A 139 1.30 0.39 10.32
CA ALA A 139 2.56 0.52 11.04
C ALA A 139 3.38 -0.76 10.88
N TRP A 140 2.76 -1.94 11.08
CA TRP A 140 3.48 -3.22 10.97
C TRP A 140 4.09 -3.46 9.60
N SER A 141 3.36 -3.17 8.53
CA SER A 141 3.88 -3.35 7.18
C SER A 141 4.94 -2.32 6.81
N THR A 142 4.89 -1.12 7.40
CA THR A 142 6.00 -0.16 7.35
C THR A 142 7.23 -0.74 8.04
N HIS A 143 7.08 -1.22 9.27
CA HIS A 143 8.15 -1.85 10.06
C HIS A 143 8.78 -3.06 9.35
N HIS A 144 7.97 -3.97 8.78
CA HIS A 144 8.46 -5.11 7.99
C HIS A 144 9.36 -4.66 6.84
N GLY A 145 9.02 -3.54 6.18
CA GLY A 145 9.85 -2.96 5.14
C GLY A 145 11.30 -2.71 5.59
N LEU A 146 11.51 -2.24 6.82
CA LEU A 146 12.85 -2.02 7.39
C LEU A 146 13.56 -3.32 7.74
N GLU A 147 12.93 -4.18 8.54
CA GLU A 147 13.57 -5.40 9.06
C GLU A 147 13.93 -6.37 7.94
N ILE A 148 13.03 -6.57 6.98
CA ILE A 148 13.30 -7.43 5.81
C ILE A 148 14.47 -6.87 5.01
N SER A 149 14.49 -5.56 4.77
CA SER A 149 15.58 -4.94 4.00
C SER A 149 16.92 -5.02 4.75
N ARG A 150 16.95 -4.83 6.08
CA ARG A 150 18.18 -5.05 6.87
C ARG A 150 18.65 -6.50 6.82
N ALA A 151 17.75 -7.48 6.94
CA ALA A 151 18.10 -8.89 6.84
C ALA A 151 18.69 -9.26 5.47
N VAL A 152 18.16 -8.69 4.38
CA VAL A 152 18.67 -8.93 3.01
C VAL A 152 20.00 -8.24 2.76
N HIS A 153 20.15 -6.97 3.15
CA HIS A 153 21.29 -6.16 2.74
C HIS A 153 22.44 -6.14 3.75
N ASP A 154 22.12 -6.02 5.03
CA ASP A 154 23.12 -5.94 6.11
C ASP A 154 23.37 -7.29 6.75
N GLN A 155 22.54 -8.30 6.45
CA GLN A 155 22.59 -9.61 7.10
C GLN A 155 22.40 -9.48 8.63
N GLU A 156 21.54 -8.53 9.02
CA GLU A 156 21.21 -8.20 10.39
C GLU A 156 19.74 -8.50 10.67
N VAL A 157 19.48 -9.29 11.70
CA VAL A 157 18.13 -9.55 12.21
C VAL A 157 18.00 -8.89 13.56
N HIS A 158 17.42 -7.70 13.57
CA HIS A 158 17.18 -6.91 14.76
C HIS A 158 15.70 -6.64 14.93
N ASP A 159 15.23 -6.71 16.17
CA ASP A 159 13.86 -6.37 16.54
C ASP A 159 13.72 -4.86 16.70
N HIS A 160 12.97 -4.21 15.82
CA HIS A 160 12.79 -2.76 15.83
C HIS A 160 11.47 -2.34 16.48
N SER A 161 11.44 -1.11 16.99
CA SER A 161 10.26 -0.57 17.66
C SER A 161 9.19 -0.17 16.66
N ILE A 162 8.22 -1.06 16.46
CA ILE A 162 6.97 -0.75 15.78
C ILE A 162 6.20 0.38 16.48
N GLN A 163 6.28 0.46 17.81
CA GLN A 163 5.60 1.49 18.59
C GLN A 163 6.06 2.90 18.20
N THR A 164 7.32 3.05 17.76
CA THR A 164 7.84 4.32 17.25
C THR A 164 7.09 4.76 15.99
N VAL A 165 6.78 3.84 15.05
CA VAL A 165 5.94 4.16 13.89
C VAL A 165 4.53 4.55 14.35
N LEU A 166 3.90 3.70 15.18
CA LEU A 166 2.52 3.91 15.65
C LEU A 166 2.34 5.23 16.41
N SER A 167 3.31 5.60 17.25
CA SER A 167 3.18 6.76 18.14
C SER A 167 3.78 8.05 17.59
N CYS A 168 4.79 7.98 16.72
CA CYS A 168 5.59 9.15 16.34
C CYS A 168 5.51 9.54 14.85
N SER A 169 4.94 8.71 13.98
CA SER A 169 4.92 9.03 12.54
C SER A 169 3.87 10.04 12.12
N ASP A 170 2.90 10.34 12.99
CA ASP A 170 1.70 11.15 12.68
C ASP A 170 0.88 10.63 11.48
N LYS A 171 0.96 9.31 11.19
CA LYS A 171 0.27 8.67 10.06
C LYS A 171 -0.87 7.74 10.47
N GLY A 172 -1.26 7.73 11.73
CA GLY A 172 -2.39 6.94 12.18
C GLY A 172 -2.39 6.65 13.67
N SER A 173 -3.18 5.64 14.02
CA SER A 173 -3.37 5.13 15.38
C SER A 173 -3.83 3.67 15.31
N CYS A 174 -4.20 3.09 16.45
CA CYS A 174 -4.89 1.80 16.52
C CYS A 174 -6.30 1.79 15.89
N ASN A 175 -6.87 2.96 15.56
CA ASN A 175 -8.11 3.07 14.79
C ASN A 175 -7.85 3.10 13.26
N GLY A 176 -6.60 2.91 12.86
CA GLY A 176 -6.16 2.92 11.49
C GLY A 176 -5.19 4.05 11.16
N GLY A 177 -4.61 3.94 9.98
CA GLY A 177 -3.59 4.83 9.45
C GLY A 177 -3.32 4.57 7.99
N TYR A 178 -2.25 5.15 7.48
CA TYR A 178 -2.13 5.38 6.04
C TYR A 178 -0.85 4.84 5.40
N MET A 179 -0.91 4.63 4.08
CA MET A 179 0.23 4.17 3.28
C MET A 179 1.40 5.17 3.25
N SER A 180 1.15 6.45 3.54
CA SER A 180 2.21 7.45 3.73
C SER A 180 3.18 7.14 4.87
N ALA A 181 2.82 6.27 5.83
CA ALA A 181 3.67 5.86 6.94
C ALA A 181 5.01 5.25 6.52
N VAL A 182 5.07 4.61 5.35
CA VAL A 182 6.31 3.99 4.84
C VAL A 182 7.44 5.02 4.68
N GLY A 183 7.10 6.30 4.46
CA GLY A 183 8.09 7.38 4.39
C GLY A 183 8.84 7.63 5.71
N PHE A 184 8.26 7.24 6.86
CA PHE A 184 8.90 7.40 8.17
C PHE A 184 10.19 6.58 8.30
N LEU A 185 10.36 5.53 7.50
CA LEU A 185 11.57 4.68 7.52
C LEU A 185 12.84 5.43 7.11
N ALA A 186 12.75 6.60 6.50
CA ALA A 186 13.91 7.45 6.22
C ALA A 186 14.67 7.82 7.50
N HIS A 187 13.98 7.89 8.65
CA HIS A 187 14.58 8.12 9.96
C HIS A 187 15.20 6.86 10.58
N GLY A 188 14.99 5.67 10.01
CA GLY A 188 15.26 4.40 10.71
C GLY A 188 14.27 4.17 11.85
N LEU A 189 14.55 3.17 12.70
CA LEU A 189 13.76 2.88 13.90
C LEU A 189 14.70 2.50 15.05
N PRO A 190 14.38 2.85 16.30
CA PRO A 190 15.11 2.34 17.45
C PRO A 190 14.79 0.84 17.65
N TYR A 191 15.55 0.16 18.50
CA TYR A 191 15.25 -1.23 18.85
C TYR A 191 13.96 -1.33 19.68
N GLU A 192 13.28 -2.48 19.58
CA GLU A 192 12.02 -2.76 20.28
C GLU A 192 12.13 -2.52 21.80
N GLU A 193 13.26 -2.87 22.42
CA GLU A 193 13.50 -2.65 23.85
C GLU A 193 13.49 -1.17 24.28
N GLN A 194 13.75 -0.24 23.36
CA GLN A 194 13.78 1.19 23.65
C GLN A 194 12.38 1.81 23.68
N PHE A 195 11.44 1.26 22.91
CA PHE A 195 10.03 1.64 22.97
C PHE A 195 9.15 0.43 22.62
N PRO A 196 8.84 -0.44 23.60
CA PRO A 196 8.15 -1.69 23.35
C PRO A 196 6.72 -1.52 22.82
N TYR A 197 6.29 -2.46 21.99
CA TYR A 197 4.95 -2.55 21.46
C TYR A 197 3.94 -2.81 22.57
N SER A 198 2.97 -1.91 22.66
CA SER A 198 1.92 -1.95 23.67
C SER A 198 0.52 -2.17 23.09
N GLY A 199 0.40 -2.25 21.75
CA GLY A 199 -0.87 -2.47 21.06
C GLY A 199 -1.92 -1.38 21.33
N ASN A 200 -1.49 -0.15 21.64
CA ASN A 200 -2.37 0.97 21.94
C ASN A 200 -1.76 2.31 21.50
N ASN A 201 -2.57 3.38 21.60
CA ASN A 201 -2.19 4.75 21.26
C ASN A 201 -1.31 5.41 22.34
N ALA A 202 -0.16 4.81 22.62
CA ALA A 202 0.84 5.42 23.49
C ALA A 202 1.32 6.75 22.89
N ARG A 203 1.62 7.73 23.75
CA ARG A 203 2.20 9.00 23.31
C ARG A 203 3.60 8.78 22.74
N CYS A 204 3.97 9.51 21.69
CA CYS A 204 5.35 9.51 21.20
C CYS A 204 6.34 9.80 22.34
N LYS A 205 7.35 8.93 22.45
CA LYS A 205 8.41 9.03 23.46
C LYS A 205 9.50 10.03 23.08
N TYR A 206 9.69 10.25 21.79
CA TYR A 206 10.80 11.02 21.22
C TYR A 206 10.36 12.45 20.89
N SER A 207 11.29 13.38 21.03
CA SER A 207 11.15 14.75 20.53
C SER A 207 11.30 14.82 19.01
N GLU A 208 10.87 15.93 18.41
CA GLU A 208 11.06 16.18 16.97
C GLU A 208 12.54 16.15 16.58
N ALA A 209 13.43 16.68 17.43
CA ALA A 209 14.87 16.67 17.19
C ALA A 209 15.47 15.25 17.19
N GLU A 210 15.01 14.37 18.09
CA GLU A 210 15.45 12.97 18.11
C GLU A 210 14.94 12.19 16.89
N ILE A 211 13.72 12.49 16.41
CA ILE A 211 13.19 11.91 15.17
C ILE A 211 13.99 12.39 13.96
N GLU A 212 14.33 13.69 13.91
CA GLU A 212 15.13 14.27 12.83
C GLU A 212 16.55 13.71 12.81
N GLU A 213 17.17 13.50 13.97
CA GLU A 213 18.45 12.79 14.09
C GLU A 213 18.34 11.32 13.63
N GLY A 214 17.23 10.66 13.99
CA GLY A 214 16.91 9.30 13.58
C GLY A 214 17.71 8.20 14.28
N TRP A 215 17.52 6.97 13.80
CA TRP A 215 18.08 5.75 14.35
C TRP A 215 18.70 4.93 13.23
N ASP A 216 19.79 5.47 12.68
CA ASP A 216 20.53 4.82 11.60
C ASP A 216 19.64 4.58 10.36
N GLY A 217 19.11 5.68 9.81
CA GLY A 217 18.25 5.69 8.62
C GLY A 217 18.96 5.12 7.39
N LYS A 218 18.68 3.84 7.09
CA LYS A 218 19.25 3.13 5.93
C LYS A 218 18.35 3.11 4.70
N ILE A 219 17.07 3.44 4.87
CA ILE A 219 16.12 3.57 3.77
C ILE A 219 16.30 4.95 3.16
N ILE A 220 16.69 4.99 1.89
CA ILE A 220 16.88 6.25 1.16
C ILE A 220 15.53 6.86 0.84
N SER A 221 14.61 6.04 0.35
CA SER A 221 13.24 6.44 0.04
C SER A 221 12.32 5.23 -0.09
N ALA A 222 11.02 5.48 -0.08
CA ALA A 222 10.01 4.47 -0.35
C ALA A 222 9.03 4.95 -1.43
N PRO A 223 9.45 5.12 -2.69
CA PRO A 223 8.59 5.61 -3.76
C PRO A 223 7.52 4.59 -4.16
N TYR A 224 6.46 5.07 -4.79
CA TYR A 224 5.48 4.20 -5.45
C TYR A 224 6.08 3.61 -6.72
N ILE A 225 5.64 2.41 -7.10
CA ILE A 225 6.04 1.82 -8.38
C ILE A 225 5.13 2.32 -9.50
N GLY A 226 5.74 2.70 -10.62
CA GLY A 226 5.06 3.13 -11.84
C GLY A 226 5.47 4.53 -12.28
N SER A 227 4.55 5.26 -12.93
CA SER A 227 4.78 6.62 -13.39
C SER A 227 3.66 7.56 -12.96
N SER A 228 4.01 8.81 -12.65
CA SER A 228 3.02 9.87 -12.36
C SER A 228 1.97 9.99 -13.47
N LYS A 229 2.35 9.74 -14.72
CA LYS A 229 1.44 9.76 -15.87
C LYS A 229 0.31 8.73 -15.80
N ASP A 230 0.47 7.63 -15.09
CA ASP A 230 -0.60 6.62 -14.92
C ASP A 230 -1.63 7.02 -13.85
N PHE A 231 -1.24 7.96 -13.00
CA PHE A 231 -2.08 8.57 -11.98
C PHE A 231 -2.55 9.99 -12.37
N SER A 232 -2.39 10.40 -13.64
CA SER A 232 -2.94 11.67 -14.17
C SER A 232 -4.45 11.77 -13.95
N ARG A 233 -4.97 12.98 -13.69
CA ARG A 233 -6.43 13.19 -13.51
C ARG A 233 -7.23 12.78 -14.74
N SER A 234 -6.61 12.84 -15.92
CA SER A 234 -7.19 12.38 -17.19
C SER A 234 -7.35 10.88 -17.33
N LYS A 235 -6.59 10.11 -16.55
CA LYS A 235 -6.62 8.65 -16.56
C LYS A 235 -7.36 8.06 -15.37
N GLN A 236 -7.74 8.89 -14.39
CA GLN A 236 -8.56 8.46 -13.26
C GLN A 236 -9.92 7.95 -13.78
N THR A 237 -10.36 6.80 -13.28
CA THR A 237 -11.70 6.28 -13.60
C THR A 237 -12.78 7.20 -13.03
N LYS A 238 -14.01 7.11 -13.55
CA LYS A 238 -15.14 7.94 -13.06
C LYS A 238 -15.37 7.80 -11.55
N ASP A 239 -15.10 6.61 -11.01
CA ASP A 239 -15.29 6.26 -9.61
C ASP A 239 -14.09 6.66 -8.73
N GLY A 240 -13.08 7.33 -9.30
CA GLY A 240 -11.89 7.80 -8.59
C GLY A 240 -10.78 6.76 -8.45
N ILE A 241 -11.02 5.52 -8.91
CA ILE A 241 -10.04 4.43 -8.86
C ILE A 241 -8.94 4.66 -9.89
N TYR A 242 -7.70 4.43 -9.48
CA TYR A 242 -6.50 4.58 -10.30
C TYR A 242 -6.15 3.27 -11.03
N ARG A 243 -5.34 3.36 -12.09
CA ARG A 243 -4.79 2.19 -12.75
C ARG A 243 -3.93 1.42 -11.73
N ALA A 244 -4.12 0.10 -11.67
CA ALA A 244 -3.28 -0.76 -10.84
C ALA A 244 -1.82 -0.69 -11.33
N THR A 245 -0.88 -0.71 -10.40
CA THR A 245 0.54 -0.89 -10.71
C THR A 245 0.73 -2.16 -11.53
N ASP A 246 1.58 -2.07 -12.55
CA ASP A 246 1.83 -3.20 -13.43
C ASP A 246 2.60 -4.30 -12.68
N LEU A 247 2.11 -5.55 -12.79
CA LEU A 247 2.73 -6.69 -12.11
C LEU A 247 4.19 -6.91 -12.55
N LYS A 248 4.50 -6.63 -13.81
CA LYS A 248 5.86 -6.69 -14.32
C LYS A 248 6.74 -5.63 -13.66
N GLU A 249 6.25 -4.40 -13.50
CA GLU A 249 7.00 -3.36 -12.79
C GLU A 249 7.21 -3.74 -11.32
N MET A 250 6.20 -4.29 -10.64
CA MET A 250 6.35 -4.74 -9.25
C MET A 250 7.41 -5.82 -9.09
N THR A 251 7.38 -6.85 -9.94
CA THR A 251 8.37 -7.94 -9.89
C THR A 251 9.78 -7.47 -10.28
N GLN A 252 9.91 -6.64 -11.33
CA GLN A 252 11.20 -6.05 -11.72
C GLN A 252 11.81 -5.19 -10.61
N ALA A 253 10.97 -4.42 -9.90
CA ALA A 253 11.40 -3.62 -8.77
C ALA A 253 12.03 -4.49 -7.66
N MET A 254 11.36 -5.58 -7.29
CA MET A 254 11.87 -6.49 -6.25
C MET A 254 13.20 -7.14 -6.65
N VAL A 255 13.35 -7.55 -7.92
CA VAL A 255 14.61 -8.13 -8.42
C VAL A 255 15.74 -7.09 -8.43
N GLU A 256 15.48 -5.90 -8.99
CA GLU A 256 16.49 -4.86 -9.15
C GLU A 256 17.01 -4.37 -7.79
N TRP A 257 16.09 -4.03 -6.90
CA TRP A 257 16.45 -3.41 -5.61
C TRP A 257 16.67 -4.42 -4.49
N LYS A 258 16.37 -5.72 -4.72
CA LYS A 258 16.40 -6.77 -3.69
C LYS A 258 15.63 -6.36 -2.42
N ALA A 259 14.49 -5.71 -2.63
CA ALA A 259 13.72 -5.07 -1.59
C ALA A 259 12.28 -5.59 -1.56
N PRO A 260 11.64 -5.63 -0.37
CA PRO A 260 10.23 -5.96 -0.28
C PRO A 260 9.36 -4.86 -0.87
N LEU A 261 8.15 -5.22 -1.26
CA LEU A 261 7.10 -4.24 -1.55
C LEU A 261 6.20 -4.13 -0.33
N VAL A 262 6.07 -2.92 0.21
CA VAL A 262 4.97 -2.61 1.12
C VAL A 262 3.76 -2.30 0.25
N VAL A 263 2.66 -3.01 0.47
CA VAL A 263 1.50 -2.99 -0.41
C VAL A 263 0.21 -2.94 0.38
N THR A 264 -0.84 -2.51 -0.31
CA THR A 264 -2.21 -2.59 0.18
C THR A 264 -2.90 -3.83 -0.36
N VAL A 265 -3.87 -4.35 0.38
CA VAL A 265 -4.66 -5.53 0.04
C VAL A 265 -6.02 -5.50 0.73
N ALA A 266 -7.07 -6.02 0.10
CA ALA A 266 -8.30 -6.33 0.83
C ALA A 266 -8.03 -7.51 1.78
N ALA A 267 -8.29 -7.35 3.08
CA ALA A 267 -8.05 -8.40 4.08
C ALA A 267 -8.71 -9.73 3.73
N TYR A 268 -8.07 -10.84 4.06
CA TYR A 268 -8.50 -12.19 3.71
C TYR A 268 -8.14 -13.14 4.84
N ASN A 269 -8.82 -14.27 4.96
CA ASN A 269 -8.42 -15.34 5.87
C ASN A 269 -7.83 -16.52 5.09
N LEU A 270 -6.72 -17.04 5.60
CA LEU A 270 -5.98 -18.16 5.03
C LEU A 270 -5.29 -18.90 6.17
N SER A 271 -5.35 -20.23 6.14
CA SER A 271 -4.61 -21.10 7.05
C SER A 271 -3.81 -22.13 6.27
N GLY A 272 -2.56 -22.34 6.70
CA GLY A 272 -1.66 -23.31 6.08
C GLY A 272 -1.12 -22.89 4.71
N PRO A 273 -0.58 -23.85 3.93
CA PRO A 273 0.22 -23.59 2.73
C PRO A 273 -0.60 -23.43 1.45
N GLY A 274 -1.94 -23.32 1.55
CA GLY A 274 -2.81 -23.17 0.39
C GLY A 274 -2.59 -21.86 -0.35
N VAL A 275 -2.96 -21.84 -1.63
CA VAL A 275 -2.93 -20.61 -2.45
C VAL A 275 -4.31 -19.97 -2.39
N TYR A 276 -4.38 -18.71 -1.98
CA TYR A 276 -5.61 -17.91 -2.07
C TYR A 276 -5.86 -17.56 -3.56
N ASP A 277 -6.69 -18.36 -4.22
CA ASP A 277 -6.95 -18.31 -5.67
C ASP A 277 -8.28 -17.66 -6.06
N GLU A 278 -9.05 -17.16 -5.08
CA GLU A 278 -10.30 -16.46 -5.29
C GLU A 278 -10.10 -15.01 -5.73
N CYS A 279 -10.11 -14.80 -7.04
CA CYS A 279 -9.99 -13.49 -7.68
C CYS A 279 -11.21 -12.60 -7.44
N SER A 280 -11.02 -11.48 -6.73
CA SER A 280 -12.03 -10.42 -6.61
C SER A 280 -12.40 -9.83 -7.97
N ALA A 281 -13.68 -9.47 -8.15
CA ALA A 281 -14.13 -8.69 -9.30
C ALA A 281 -13.63 -7.23 -9.28
N VAL A 282 -13.25 -6.72 -8.10
CA VAL A 282 -12.85 -5.32 -7.89
C VAL A 282 -11.39 -5.24 -7.44
N ASN A 283 -10.62 -4.40 -8.14
CA ASN A 283 -9.31 -3.94 -7.68
C ASN A 283 -9.52 -2.78 -6.70
N SER A 284 -9.82 -3.06 -5.43
CA SER A 284 -9.86 -2.01 -4.41
C SER A 284 -8.47 -1.85 -3.80
N GLY A 285 -8.11 -0.63 -3.40
CA GLY A 285 -6.87 -0.36 -2.66
C GLY A 285 -6.80 -1.00 -1.27
N GLY A 286 -7.75 -1.88 -0.92
CA GLY A 286 -7.73 -2.66 0.30
C GLY A 286 -8.11 -1.89 1.57
N ASN A 287 -8.22 -2.63 2.66
CA ASN A 287 -8.38 -2.13 4.03
C ASN A 287 -7.26 -2.64 4.96
N HIS A 288 -6.28 -3.33 4.38
CA HIS A 288 -5.14 -3.92 5.07
C HIS A 288 -3.84 -3.61 4.32
N MET A 289 -2.73 -3.64 5.05
CA MET A 289 -1.40 -3.38 4.52
C MET A 289 -0.50 -4.55 4.89
N VAL A 290 0.29 -5.03 3.93
CA VAL A 290 1.17 -6.22 4.05
C VAL A 290 2.48 -5.97 3.32
N ALA A 291 3.45 -6.88 3.45
CA ALA A 291 4.65 -6.87 2.62
C ALA A 291 4.67 -8.06 1.65
N ILE A 292 5.05 -7.84 0.39
CA ILE A 292 5.38 -8.91 -0.56
C ILE A 292 6.89 -9.15 -0.47
N VAL A 293 7.28 -10.40 -0.26
CA VAL A 293 8.69 -10.80 -0.10
C VAL A 293 9.19 -11.73 -1.19
N GLY A 294 8.30 -12.18 -2.07
CA GLY A 294 8.66 -13.09 -3.14
C GLY A 294 7.45 -13.53 -3.95
N TRP A 295 7.71 -14.43 -4.88
CA TRP A 295 6.70 -15.14 -5.63
C TRP A 295 7.23 -16.49 -6.10
N GLU A 296 6.29 -17.30 -6.58
CA GLU A 296 6.54 -18.55 -7.27
C GLU A 296 5.63 -18.67 -8.49
N LEU A 297 6.04 -19.50 -9.45
CA LEU A 297 5.20 -19.89 -10.57
C LEU A 297 4.34 -21.08 -10.18
N TRP A 298 3.02 -20.88 -10.18
CA TRP A 298 2.04 -21.92 -9.85
C TRP A 298 0.93 -21.92 -10.90
N GLN A 299 0.76 -23.06 -11.59
CA GLN A 299 -0.21 -23.20 -12.68
C GLN A 299 -0.10 -22.08 -13.74
N GLU A 300 1.14 -21.81 -14.18
CA GLU A 300 1.46 -20.76 -15.18
C GLU A 300 1.13 -19.33 -14.74
N LYS A 301 0.82 -19.11 -13.45
CA LYS A 301 0.54 -17.79 -12.88
C LYS A 301 1.43 -17.51 -11.68
N LEU A 302 1.74 -16.24 -11.47
CA LEU A 302 2.51 -15.81 -10.31
C LEU A 302 1.65 -15.85 -9.04
N VAL A 303 2.18 -16.49 -8.00
CA VAL A 303 1.63 -16.49 -6.64
C VAL A 303 2.59 -15.69 -5.76
N ALA A 304 2.11 -14.63 -5.14
CA ALA A 304 2.89 -13.79 -4.25
C ALA A 304 3.04 -14.42 -2.86
N HIS A 305 4.24 -14.31 -2.29
CA HIS A 305 4.53 -14.59 -0.88
C HIS A 305 4.29 -13.32 -0.07
N VAL A 306 3.22 -13.32 0.74
CA VAL A 306 2.71 -12.16 1.46
C VAL A 306 2.99 -12.31 2.94
N TRP A 307 3.95 -11.54 3.43
CA TRP A 307 4.34 -11.46 4.82
C TRP A 307 3.32 -10.60 5.60
N ASN A 308 2.58 -11.23 6.51
CA ASN A 308 1.49 -10.61 7.25
C ASN A 308 1.86 -10.35 8.73
N SER A 309 1.05 -9.57 9.44
CA SER A 309 1.23 -9.18 10.85
C SER A 309 0.21 -9.85 11.78
N TRP A 310 -0.30 -11.02 11.42
CA TRP A 310 -1.33 -11.74 12.21
C TRP A 310 -0.77 -12.97 12.94
N GLY A 311 0.55 -13.08 13.05
CA GLY A 311 1.23 -14.19 13.71
C GLY A 311 1.37 -15.45 12.85
N LYS A 312 2.17 -16.40 13.35
CA LYS A 312 2.61 -17.60 12.62
C LYS A 312 1.50 -18.58 12.21
N LYS A 313 0.31 -18.49 12.82
CA LYS A 313 -0.83 -19.36 12.48
C LYS A 313 -1.51 -18.97 11.17
N HIS A 314 -1.34 -17.72 10.73
CA HIS A 314 -1.91 -17.24 9.49
C HIS A 314 -1.05 -17.69 8.30
N GLY A 315 -1.67 -18.18 7.22
CA GLY A 315 -0.94 -18.75 6.09
C GLY A 315 0.02 -19.87 6.51
N GLN A 316 1.17 -19.95 5.85
CA GLN A 316 2.25 -20.86 6.19
C GLN A 316 3.29 -20.10 7.02
N ASP A 317 3.28 -20.35 8.33
CA ASP A 317 4.18 -19.71 9.30
C ASP A 317 4.13 -18.17 9.27
N GLY A 318 2.97 -17.58 8.95
CA GLY A 318 2.78 -16.13 8.86
C GLY A 318 2.88 -15.54 7.45
N VAL A 319 3.30 -16.35 6.48
CA VAL A 319 3.42 -15.96 5.07
C VAL A 319 2.30 -16.60 4.28
N SER A 320 1.46 -15.78 3.67
CA SER A 320 0.36 -16.22 2.82
C SER A 320 0.82 -16.37 1.38
N ARG A 321 0.22 -17.32 0.67
CA ARG A 321 0.40 -17.50 -0.78
C ARG A 321 -0.86 -17.00 -1.47
N ILE A 322 -0.76 -15.94 -2.27
CA ILE A 322 -1.92 -15.35 -2.97
C ILE A 322 -1.66 -15.37 -4.46
N LEU A 323 -2.57 -15.95 -5.25
CA LEU A 323 -2.53 -15.80 -6.71
C LEU A 323 -2.51 -14.32 -7.04
N TRP A 324 -1.44 -13.82 -7.68
CA TRP A 324 -1.24 -12.38 -7.83
C TRP A 324 -1.95 -11.84 -9.08
N ASP A 325 -1.83 -12.55 -10.21
CA ASP A 325 -2.45 -12.19 -11.48
C ASP A 325 -3.83 -12.82 -11.67
N CYS A 326 -4.87 -11.98 -11.68
CA CYS A 326 -6.25 -12.37 -11.99
C CYS A 326 -6.64 -12.16 -13.46
N GLY A 327 -5.65 -11.86 -14.32
CA GLY A 327 -5.79 -11.60 -15.74
C GLY A 327 -6.41 -10.24 -16.04
N LYS A 328 -6.17 -9.76 -17.27
CA LYS A 328 -6.66 -8.46 -17.78
C LYS A 328 -6.20 -7.26 -16.93
N GLY A 329 -4.99 -7.33 -16.35
CA GLY A 329 -4.44 -6.28 -15.51
C GLY A 329 -5.11 -6.14 -14.14
N ARG A 330 -5.75 -7.21 -13.65
CA ARG A 330 -6.36 -7.24 -12.31
C ARG A 330 -5.44 -7.95 -11.33
N LEU A 331 -5.27 -7.32 -10.17
CA LEU A 331 -4.50 -7.87 -9.06
C LEU A 331 -5.47 -8.50 -8.07
N ASN A 332 -5.19 -9.72 -7.63
CA ASN A 332 -6.07 -10.37 -6.67
C ASN A 332 -6.18 -9.55 -5.38
N ARG A 333 -7.40 -9.28 -4.94
CA ARG A 333 -7.70 -8.43 -3.78
C ARG A 333 -7.04 -7.05 -3.82
N GLY A 334 -6.68 -6.57 -5.00
CA GLY A 334 -5.92 -5.32 -5.18
C GLY A 334 -4.50 -5.35 -4.61
N LEU A 335 -3.91 -6.54 -4.43
CA LEU A 335 -2.57 -6.74 -3.87
C LEU A 335 -1.51 -5.98 -4.68
N GLY A 336 -1.12 -4.79 -4.20
CA GLY A 336 -0.15 -3.93 -4.87
C GLY A 336 -0.71 -2.79 -5.72
N VAL A 337 -2.00 -2.43 -5.59
CA VAL A 337 -2.55 -1.21 -6.25
C VAL A 337 -1.78 0.06 -5.89
N SER A 338 -1.29 0.13 -4.65
CA SER A 338 -0.47 1.23 -4.13
C SER A 338 0.91 0.71 -3.70
N ALA A 339 1.54 -0.14 -4.51
CA ALA A 339 2.83 -0.74 -4.14
C ALA A 339 3.94 0.30 -3.99
N ARG A 340 4.65 0.23 -2.86
CA ARG A 340 5.86 1.02 -2.58
C ARG A 340 7.04 0.10 -2.40
N VAL A 341 8.15 0.41 -3.07
CA VAL A 341 9.41 -0.32 -2.89
C VAL A 341 10.25 0.38 -1.83
N VAL A 342 10.80 -0.38 -0.89
CA VAL A 342 11.66 0.15 0.18
C VAL A 342 13.10 0.19 -0.34
N GLN A 343 13.54 1.33 -0.88
CA GLN A 343 14.89 1.45 -1.44
C GLN A 343 15.93 1.57 -0.32
N TYR A 344 16.61 0.44 -0.07
CA TYR A 344 17.66 0.31 0.94
C TYR A 344 19.03 0.69 0.36
N LYS A 345 19.88 1.39 1.13
CA LYS A 345 21.29 1.76 0.83
C LYS A 345 21.73 1.41 -0.60
N ALA A 346 21.48 2.30 -1.54
CA ALA A 346 21.91 2.08 -2.91
C ALA A 346 23.32 2.63 -3.12
N GLN A 347 24.17 1.87 -3.81
CA GLN A 347 25.43 2.41 -4.36
C GLN A 347 25.18 3.53 -5.38
N CYS A 348 23.97 3.56 -5.95
CA CYS A 348 23.52 4.48 -6.99
C CYS A 348 22.08 4.89 -6.69
N GLN A 349 21.80 6.18 -6.50
CA GLN A 349 20.48 6.67 -6.12
C GLN A 349 19.65 7.11 -7.33
N THR A 350 18.46 6.53 -7.49
CA THR A 350 17.47 7.04 -8.46
C THR A 350 17.08 8.48 -8.08
N PRO A 351 16.89 9.40 -9.03
CA PRO A 351 16.51 10.77 -8.71
C PRO A 351 15.24 10.79 -7.86
N TYR A 352 15.14 11.72 -6.91
CA TYR A 352 13.99 11.84 -6.03
C TYR A 352 13.28 13.19 -6.24
N PRO A 353 12.48 13.36 -7.31
CA PRO A 353 11.82 14.62 -7.66
C PRO A 353 10.58 14.90 -6.80
N ALA A 354 10.67 14.71 -5.48
CA ALA A 354 9.58 14.99 -4.55
C ALA A 354 9.23 16.48 -4.61
N GLN A 355 7.96 16.83 -4.80
CA GLN A 355 7.55 18.22 -4.91
C GLN A 355 6.20 18.46 -4.27
N LYS A 356 5.88 19.74 -4.06
CA LYS A 356 4.56 20.15 -3.62
C LYS A 356 3.55 19.76 -4.70
N ALA A 357 2.45 19.15 -4.29
CA ALA A 357 1.42 18.69 -5.21
C ALA A 357 0.60 19.84 -5.80
N LYS A 358 0.60 21.01 -5.15
CA LYS A 358 -0.21 22.14 -5.61
C LYS A 358 0.44 23.50 -5.38
N HIS A 359 0.43 24.31 -6.43
CA HIS A 359 0.76 25.73 -6.44
C HIS A 359 -0.48 26.54 -6.85
N VAL A 360 -0.52 27.81 -6.45
CA VAL A 360 -1.62 28.73 -6.78
C VAL A 360 -1.03 29.98 -7.40
N LEU A 361 -1.50 30.32 -8.59
CA LEU A 361 -1.24 31.59 -9.27
C LEU A 361 -2.47 32.48 -9.18
N THR A 362 -2.24 33.74 -8.87
CA THR A 362 -3.22 34.83 -8.88
C THR A 362 -2.89 35.80 -10.01
N GLY A 363 -3.81 36.70 -10.35
CA GLY A 363 -3.63 37.62 -11.48
C GLY A 363 -2.46 38.61 -11.37
N GLU A 364 -1.77 38.66 -10.22
CA GLU A 364 -0.58 39.48 -9.98
C GLU A 364 0.72 38.67 -10.10
N ASP A 365 0.64 37.34 -10.15
CA ASP A 365 1.80 36.45 -10.18
C ASP A 365 2.31 36.26 -11.61
N ASN A 366 3.61 36.47 -11.82
CA ASN A 366 4.27 36.24 -13.12
C ASN A 366 4.64 34.76 -13.35
N GLY A 367 4.39 33.90 -12.38
CA GLY A 367 4.73 32.48 -12.42
C GLY A 367 5.05 31.93 -11.03
N VAL A 368 5.24 30.62 -10.94
CA VAL A 368 5.60 29.92 -9.71
C VAL A 368 6.69 28.91 -10.01
N GLU A 369 7.69 28.83 -9.14
CA GLU A 369 8.73 27.82 -9.25
C GLU A 369 8.16 26.44 -8.92
N ILE A 370 8.39 25.47 -9.82
CA ILE A 370 8.01 24.07 -9.66
C ILE A 370 9.24 23.17 -9.86
N GLY A 371 9.17 21.96 -9.32
CA GLY A 371 10.30 21.03 -9.30
C GLY A 371 11.32 21.36 -8.22
N LEU A 372 12.51 20.78 -8.35
CA LEU A 372 13.61 20.91 -7.39
C LEU A 372 14.95 20.84 -8.11
N ASN A 373 15.98 21.42 -7.49
CA ASN A 373 17.35 21.21 -7.91
C ASN A 373 17.78 19.78 -7.56
N LEU A 374 17.86 18.94 -8.59
CA LEU A 374 18.33 17.56 -8.49
C LEU A 374 19.84 17.48 -8.70
N GLU A 375 20.40 16.32 -8.38
CA GLU A 375 21.84 16.07 -8.51
C GLU A 375 22.36 16.33 -9.92
N LYS A 376 23.62 16.80 -9.99
CA LYS A 376 24.28 17.13 -11.25
C LYS A 376 24.35 15.91 -12.17
N GLY A 377 23.92 16.09 -13.43
CA GLY A 377 23.85 15.00 -14.41
C GLY A 377 22.46 14.36 -14.53
N THR A 378 21.51 14.73 -13.67
CA THR A 378 20.11 14.35 -13.82
C THR A 378 19.50 15.03 -15.05
N GLN A 379 18.94 14.24 -15.95
CA GLN A 379 18.17 14.71 -17.10
C GLN A 379 16.71 14.85 -16.70
N CYS A 380 16.13 16.03 -16.92
CA CYS A 380 14.76 16.33 -16.56
C CYS A 380 13.94 16.67 -17.80
N SER A 381 12.66 16.32 -17.76
CA SER A 381 11.71 16.71 -18.79
C SER A 381 10.31 16.88 -18.19
N TRP A 382 9.62 17.91 -18.64
CA TRP A 382 8.27 18.24 -18.20
C TRP A 382 7.23 18.03 -19.30
N LEU A 383 6.04 17.61 -18.90
CA LEU A 383 4.84 17.66 -19.72
C LEU A 383 3.64 18.18 -18.92
N PRO A 384 2.75 19.00 -19.49
CA PRO A 384 2.91 19.66 -20.80
C PRO A 384 4.07 20.69 -20.78
N LYS A 385 4.58 21.06 -21.95
CA LYS A 385 5.67 22.06 -22.06
C LYS A 385 5.17 23.50 -22.03
N GLU A 386 3.90 23.74 -22.39
CA GLU A 386 3.39 25.10 -22.48
C GLU A 386 3.29 25.76 -21.10
N GLY A 387 3.69 27.03 -21.04
CA GLY A 387 3.72 27.81 -19.80
C GLY A 387 4.91 27.52 -18.89
N LEU A 388 5.92 26.77 -19.36
CA LEU A 388 7.19 26.59 -18.64
C LEU A 388 8.27 27.47 -19.25
N GLU A 389 9.10 28.07 -18.40
CA GLU A 389 10.29 28.82 -18.82
C GLU A 389 11.35 27.91 -19.45
N ASP A 390 11.67 26.80 -18.78
CA ASP A 390 12.54 25.75 -19.32
C ASP A 390 11.95 24.35 -19.03
N PRO A 391 11.34 23.68 -20.02
CA PRO A 391 10.75 22.36 -19.84
C PRO A 391 11.77 21.22 -19.69
N GLU A 392 13.08 21.47 -19.81
CA GLU A 392 14.14 20.47 -19.63
C GLU A 392 14.93 20.68 -18.32
N SER A 393 14.68 21.78 -17.60
CA SER A 393 15.24 22.01 -16.27
C SER A 393 14.49 21.23 -15.19
N CYS A 394 15.20 20.67 -14.20
CA CYS A 394 14.57 19.98 -13.07
C CYS A 394 13.78 20.93 -12.15
N GLN A 395 14.13 22.22 -12.15
CA GLN A 395 13.43 23.30 -11.49
C GLN A 395 13.17 24.42 -12.51
N THR A 396 11.92 24.83 -12.67
CA THR A 396 11.55 25.85 -13.66
C THR A 396 10.41 26.72 -13.13
N THR A 397 10.30 27.94 -13.65
CA THR A 397 9.12 28.77 -13.48
C THR A 397 7.99 28.26 -14.36
N ALA A 398 6.80 28.09 -13.79
CA ALA A 398 5.56 27.78 -14.47
C ALA A 398 4.59 28.96 -14.40
N SER A 399 4.13 29.42 -15.56
CA SER A 399 3.18 30.51 -15.76
C SER A 399 2.10 30.12 -16.79
N PRO A 400 1.30 29.05 -16.56
CA PRO A 400 0.24 28.67 -17.47
C PRO A 400 -0.93 29.66 -17.45
N ASN A 401 -1.64 29.76 -18.58
CA ASN A 401 -2.87 30.56 -18.69
C ASN A 401 -4.11 29.87 -18.07
N ASP A 402 -4.12 28.53 -18.08
CA ASP A 402 -5.19 27.69 -17.54
C ASP A 402 -4.62 26.84 -16.39
N THR A 403 -5.47 26.42 -15.44
CA THR A 403 -5.07 25.45 -14.42
C THR A 403 -4.49 24.20 -15.09
N THR A 404 -3.25 23.86 -14.76
CA THR A 404 -2.45 22.86 -15.48
C THR A 404 -1.78 21.89 -14.51
N GLU A 405 -1.91 20.60 -14.81
CA GLU A 405 -1.20 19.49 -14.16
C GLU A 405 0.09 19.20 -14.94
N TYR A 406 1.22 19.43 -14.29
CA TYR A 406 2.55 19.19 -14.83
C TYR A 406 3.14 17.90 -14.25
N HIS A 407 3.85 17.15 -15.10
CA HIS A 407 4.53 15.92 -14.77
C HIS A 407 6.02 16.07 -15.04
N LEU A 408 6.83 15.91 -14.00
CA LEU A 408 8.29 15.86 -14.10
C LEU A 408 8.73 14.41 -14.27
N THR A 409 9.59 14.15 -15.24
CA THR A 409 10.36 12.91 -15.34
C THR A 409 11.84 13.25 -15.16
N ALA A 410 12.48 12.61 -14.18
CA ALA A 410 13.90 12.77 -13.85
C ALA A 410 14.64 11.44 -14.05
N LYS A 411 15.77 11.47 -14.75
CA LYS A 411 16.55 10.28 -15.10
C LYS A 411 18.03 10.49 -14.90
N ASN A 412 18.69 9.49 -14.32
CA ASN A 412 20.14 9.36 -14.28
C ASN A 412 20.56 7.92 -14.65
N GLU A 413 21.80 7.54 -14.39
CA GLU A 413 22.31 6.17 -14.63
C GLU A 413 21.70 5.12 -13.67
N CYS A 414 21.25 5.55 -12.49
CA CYS A 414 20.67 4.69 -11.47
C CYS A 414 19.24 4.30 -11.81
N GLY A 415 18.45 5.21 -12.37
CA GLY A 415 17.08 4.91 -12.77
C GLY A 415 16.27 6.12 -13.23
N THR A 416 14.96 5.91 -13.32
CA THR A 416 13.98 6.95 -13.67
C THR A 416 12.95 7.09 -12.57
N ALA A 417 12.69 8.32 -12.18
CA ALA A 417 11.60 8.68 -11.29
C ALA A 417 10.74 9.79 -11.91
N SER A 418 9.52 9.92 -11.40
CA SER A 418 8.61 10.96 -11.81
C SER A 418 7.81 11.47 -10.63
N SER A 419 7.28 12.68 -10.79
CA SER A 419 6.33 13.28 -9.88
C SER A 419 5.32 14.11 -10.67
N MET A 420 4.32 14.68 -9.98
CA MET A 420 3.35 15.58 -10.58
C MET A 420 3.03 16.74 -9.66
N THR A 421 2.61 17.86 -10.25
CA THR A 421 2.14 19.03 -9.51
C THR A 421 1.03 19.74 -10.27
N LEU A 422 0.08 20.32 -9.55
CA LEU A 422 -1.01 21.11 -10.08
C LEU A 422 -0.74 22.60 -9.86
N VAL A 423 -0.65 23.37 -10.95
CA VAL A 423 -0.61 24.83 -10.90
C VAL A 423 -2.04 25.35 -11.11
N GLU A 424 -2.71 25.75 -10.03
CA GLU A 424 -4.06 26.33 -10.07
C GLU A 424 -3.99 27.82 -10.41
N VAL A 425 -4.56 28.20 -11.56
CA VAL A 425 -4.69 29.60 -11.97
C VAL A 425 -6.03 30.12 -11.46
N LYS A 426 -6.01 31.05 -10.51
CA LYS A 426 -7.23 31.68 -9.99
C LYS A 426 -7.63 32.86 -10.87
N PRO A 427 -8.91 32.94 -11.29
CA PRO A 427 -9.38 34.09 -12.04
C PRO A 427 -9.36 35.36 -11.17
N PRO A 428 -9.25 36.56 -11.76
CA PRO A 428 -9.39 37.82 -11.02
C PRO A 428 -10.75 37.89 -10.31
N ARG A 429 -10.81 38.60 -9.18
CA ARG A 429 -12.04 38.73 -8.37
C ARG A 429 -13.22 39.14 -9.25
N GLY A 430 -14.28 38.33 -9.25
CA GLY A 430 -15.52 38.57 -10.02
C GLY A 430 -15.67 37.74 -11.30
N HIS A 431 -14.65 36.97 -11.71
CA HIS A 431 -14.73 36.08 -12.87
C HIS A 431 -14.98 34.61 -12.47
N SER A 432 -15.78 33.90 -13.29
CA SER A 432 -16.06 32.47 -13.13
C SER A 432 -14.80 31.64 -13.33
N LYS A 433 -14.56 30.63 -12.48
CA LYS A 433 -13.53 29.61 -12.71
C LYS A 433 -13.80 28.90 -14.03
N THR A 434 -12.76 28.70 -14.84
CA THR A 434 -12.79 27.69 -15.90
C THR A 434 -12.76 26.34 -15.18
N GLY A 435 -13.84 25.57 -15.26
CA GLY A 435 -13.95 24.28 -14.57
C GLY A 435 -13.13 23.17 -15.25
N TRP A 436 -11.96 23.47 -15.82
CA TRP A 436 -11.14 22.53 -16.59
C TRP A 436 -9.67 22.59 -16.16
N ILE A 437 -9.04 21.42 -16.07
CA ILE A 437 -7.61 21.22 -15.82
C ILE A 437 -6.99 20.69 -17.12
N LYS A 438 -5.90 21.32 -17.57
CA LYS A 438 -5.07 20.80 -18.66
C LYS A 438 -4.10 19.75 -18.10
N THR A 439 -4.05 18.58 -18.71
CA THR A 439 -3.08 17.50 -18.38
C THR A 439 -2.29 17.13 -19.64
N PRO A 440 -1.21 16.33 -19.54
CA PRO A 440 -0.49 15.83 -20.73
C PRO A 440 -1.35 14.99 -21.69
N PHE A 441 -2.51 14.49 -21.26
CA PHE A 441 -3.37 13.61 -22.06
C PHE A 441 -4.70 14.26 -22.47
N GLY A 442 -4.90 15.53 -22.17
CA GLY A 442 -6.12 16.26 -22.51
C GLY A 442 -6.71 17.05 -21.36
N LYS A 443 -7.89 17.63 -21.58
CA LYS A 443 -8.59 18.45 -20.59
C LYS A 443 -9.56 17.60 -19.78
N VAL A 444 -9.55 17.78 -18.47
CA VAL A 444 -10.52 17.16 -17.54
C VAL A 444 -11.29 18.22 -16.78
N LYS A 445 -12.54 17.93 -16.45
CA LYS A 445 -13.36 18.85 -15.68
C LYS A 445 -12.87 18.85 -14.22
N GLN A 446 -12.57 20.03 -13.69
CA GLN A 446 -12.29 20.22 -12.26
C GLN A 446 -13.55 19.84 -11.48
N ARG A 447 -13.47 18.79 -10.66
CA ARG A 447 -14.54 18.46 -9.72
C ARG A 447 -14.51 19.51 -8.60
N ASN A 448 -15.69 20.04 -8.26
CA ASN A 448 -15.88 21.01 -7.18
C ASN A 448 -15.81 20.34 -5.82
#